data_AF-A0A8X6NAR8-F1
#
_entry.id   AF-A0A8X6NAR8-F1
#
_cell.length_a   1.000
_cell.length_b   1.000
_cell.length_c   1.000
_cell.angle_alpha   90.00
_cell.angle_beta   90.00
_cell.angle_gamma   90.00
#
_symmetry.space_group_name_H-M   'P 1'
#
loop_
_entity.id
_entity.type
_entity.pdbx_description
1 polymer ?
#
loop_
_entity_poly.entity_id
_entity_poly.type
_entity_poly.pdbx_seq_one_letter_code
_entity_poly.pdbx_strand_id
1 'polypeptide(L)'
;MHITETFFFHQHFFKSIEELVEIEQRTVGQNCTHTDCEYRLEMEDRVWSMVQHMYPQCIVRKNGLVIHPLDQYIAASPDGLIRSGEDYMLLEIKCILNPDGSSPEVINK
;
A
#
# COMPACT_ATOMS: atom_id res chain seq x y z
N MET A 1 -11.40 16.23 -12.64
CA MET A 1 -10.79 15.68 -11.42
C MET A 1 -9.35 15.34 -11.78
N HIS A 2 -8.40 16.20 -11.38
CA HIS A 2 -6.98 15.96 -11.65
C HIS A 2 -6.46 15.05 -10.55
N ILE A 3 -6.11 13.85 -10.94
CA ILE A 3 -5.66 12.79 -10.05
C ILE A 3 -4.17 12.67 -10.25
N THR A 4 -3.41 13.13 -9.27
CA THR A 4 -1.96 13.21 -9.34
C THR A 4 -1.35 12.19 -8.38
N GLU A 5 -0.76 11.17 -8.98
CA GLU A 5 0.32 10.31 -8.49
C GLU A 5 0.07 9.31 -7.35
N THR A 6 0.53 8.09 -7.65
CA THR A 6 0.42 6.88 -6.86
C THR A 6 1.64 6.72 -5.96
N PHE A 7 1.43 6.50 -4.65
CA PHE A 7 2.53 6.23 -3.72
C PHE A 7 2.88 4.75 -3.64
N PHE A 8 4.17 4.46 -3.80
CA PHE A 8 4.78 3.17 -3.54
C PHE A 8 5.33 3.20 -2.13
N PHE A 9 4.73 2.44 -1.21
CA PHE A 9 5.31 2.23 0.11
C PHE A 9 6.16 0.96 0.09
N HIS A 10 7.49 1.16 0.06
CA HIS A 10 8.47 0.11 0.31
C HIS A 10 8.78 0.13 1.81
N GLN A 11 8.36 -0.88 2.57
CA GLN A 11 8.56 -0.89 4.02
C GLN A 11 9.73 -1.80 4.41
N HIS A 12 10.89 -1.20 4.67
CA HIS A 12 11.70 -1.60 5.82
C HIS A 12 11.16 -0.80 7.01
N PHE A 13 10.68 -1.46 8.06
CA PHE A 13 10.16 -0.76 9.24
C PHE A 13 11.30 -0.02 9.96
N PHE A 14 11.43 1.28 9.69
CA PHE A 14 12.21 2.25 10.50
C PHE A 14 11.34 3.46 10.90
N LYS A 15 10.03 3.28 11.07
CA LYS A 15 9.14 4.35 11.57
C LYS A 15 8.71 4.08 13.01
N SER A 16 8.60 5.13 13.81
CA SER A 16 8.11 5.01 15.18
C SER A 16 6.60 4.73 15.19
N ILE A 17 6.10 4.20 16.31
CA ILE A 17 4.66 3.93 16.50
C ILE A 17 3.85 5.22 16.32
N GLU A 18 4.37 6.37 16.79
CA GLU A 18 3.69 7.66 16.64
C GLU A 18 3.52 8.07 15.16
N GLU A 19 4.53 7.87 14.32
CA GLU A 19 4.43 8.17 12.88
C GLU A 19 3.40 7.27 12.18
N LEU A 20 3.27 6.00 12.60
CA LEU A 20 2.27 5.08 12.05
C LEU A 20 0.84 5.51 12.42
N VAL A 21 0.63 5.94 13.67
CA VAL A 21 -0.67 6.43 14.16
C VAL A 21 -1.09 7.71 13.42
N GLU A 22 -0.16 8.62 13.12
CA GLU A 22 -0.49 9.84 12.39
C GLU A 22 -0.91 9.55 10.94
N ILE A 23 -0.24 8.61 10.27
CA ILE A 23 -0.62 8.14 8.92
C ILE A 23 -2.00 7.50 8.96
N GLU A 24 -2.24 6.61 9.93
CA GLU A 24 -3.53 5.95 10.11
C GLU A 24 -4.64 6.99 10.29
N GLN A 25 -4.50 7.95 11.19
CA GLN A 25 -5.49 9.00 11.43
C GLN A 25 -5.81 9.83 10.17
N ARG A 26 -4.80 10.13 9.34
CA ARG A 26 -5.01 10.82 8.05
C ARG A 26 -5.74 9.97 7.01
N THR A 27 -5.59 8.65 7.08
CA THR A 27 -6.22 7.71 6.13
C THR A 27 -7.59 7.19 6.56
N VAL A 28 -7.84 7.05 7.87
CA VAL A 28 -9.09 6.52 8.46
C VAL A 28 -10.23 7.55 8.38
N GLY A 29 -9.93 8.85 8.28
CA GLY A 29 -10.95 9.91 8.17
C GLY A 29 -11.63 10.04 6.80
N GLN A 30 -11.24 9.25 5.81
CA GLN A 30 -11.85 9.32 4.48
C GLN A 30 -13.10 8.41 4.42
N ASN A 31 -14.28 9.00 4.55
CA ASN A 31 -15.54 8.33 4.22
C ASN A 31 -15.52 7.93 2.73
N CYS A 32 -15.24 6.66 2.43
CA CYS A 32 -15.18 6.15 1.06
C CYS A 32 -16.58 6.23 0.45
N THR A 33 -16.77 7.07 -0.57
CA THR A 33 -17.94 6.97 -1.44
C THR A 33 -17.75 5.78 -2.39
N HIS A 34 -18.83 5.26 -2.99
CA HIS A 34 -18.75 4.15 -3.94
C HIS A 34 -17.75 4.42 -5.08
N THR A 35 -17.75 5.65 -5.59
CA THR A 35 -16.82 6.14 -6.61
C THR A 35 -15.37 6.19 -6.14
N ASP A 36 -15.12 6.51 -4.87
CA ASP A 36 -13.76 6.52 -4.30
C ASP A 36 -13.21 5.09 -4.20
N CYS A 37 -14.09 4.13 -3.88
CA CYS A 37 -13.69 2.74 -3.72
C CYS A 37 -13.38 2.08 -5.08
N GLU A 38 -14.18 2.36 -6.13
CA GLU A 38 -13.88 1.89 -7.51
C GLU A 38 -12.57 2.47 -8.03
N TYR A 39 -12.35 3.77 -7.82
CA TYR A 39 -11.09 4.43 -8.17
C TYR A 39 -9.89 3.81 -7.44
N ARG A 40 -10.02 3.52 -6.14
CA ARG A 40 -8.96 2.87 -5.35
C ARG A 40 -8.57 1.51 -5.93
N LEU A 41 -9.55 0.68 -6.28
CA LEU A 41 -9.32 -0.64 -6.89
C LEU A 41 -8.59 -0.52 -8.23
N GLU A 42 -9.05 0.38 -9.11
CA GLU A 42 -8.40 0.61 -10.41
C GLU A 42 -6.95 1.05 -10.23
N MET A 43 -6.70 1.98 -9.30
CA MET A 43 -5.34 2.45 -9.03
C MET A 43 -4.47 1.38 -8.41
N GLU A 44 -4.99 0.57 -7.50
CA GLU A 44 -4.25 -0.54 -6.89
C GLU A 44 -3.71 -1.48 -7.98
N ASP A 45 -4.57 -1.87 -8.93
CA ASP A 45 -4.16 -2.73 -10.05
C ASP A 45 -3.11 -2.07 -10.97
N ARG A 46 -3.16 -0.75 -11.14
CA ARG A 46 -2.11 0.01 -11.85
C ARG A 46 -0.79 0.02 -11.08
N VAL A 47 -0.83 0.21 -9.76
CA VAL A 47 0.36 0.13 -8.88
C VAL A 47 0.99 -1.25 -9.04
N TRP A 48 0.19 -2.30 -8.94
CA TRP A 48 0.61 -3.69 -9.10
C TRP A 48 1.36 -3.92 -10.41
N SER A 49 0.78 -3.48 -11.51
CA SER A 49 1.39 -3.59 -12.83
C SER A 49 2.74 -2.86 -12.90
N MET A 50 2.84 -1.69 -12.27
CA MET A 50 4.07 -0.93 -12.23
C MET A 50 5.13 -1.54 -11.30
N VAL A 51 4.77 -2.10 -10.14
CA VAL A 51 5.72 -2.84 -9.27
C VAL A 51 6.37 -3.98 -10.06
N GLN A 52 5.55 -4.78 -10.75
CA GLN A 52 6.05 -5.91 -11.55
C GLN A 52 6.99 -5.48 -12.67
N HIS A 53 6.72 -4.33 -13.29
CA HIS A 53 7.57 -3.80 -14.35
C HIS A 53 8.88 -3.20 -13.82
N MET A 54 8.85 -2.52 -12.67
CA MET A 54 10.05 -1.91 -12.06
C MET A 54 11.00 -2.93 -11.45
N TYR A 55 10.48 -4.06 -10.97
CA TYR A 55 11.26 -5.11 -10.31
C TYR A 55 11.11 -6.48 -11.01
N PRO A 56 11.51 -6.61 -12.29
CA PRO A 56 11.29 -7.83 -13.09
C PRO A 56 12.03 -9.06 -12.56
N GLN A 57 13.07 -8.85 -11.74
CA GLN A 57 13.82 -9.91 -11.05
C GLN A 57 13.11 -10.45 -9.81
N CYS A 58 12.08 -9.74 -9.31
CA CYS A 58 11.35 -10.11 -8.12
C CYS A 58 10.09 -10.91 -8.46
N ILE A 59 9.70 -11.81 -7.57
CA ILE A 59 8.38 -12.47 -7.63
C ILE A 59 7.42 -11.66 -6.77
N VAL A 60 6.45 -11.01 -7.41
CA VAL A 60 5.45 -10.17 -6.75
C VAL A 60 4.10 -10.90 -6.81
N ARG A 61 3.46 -11.18 -5.68
CA ARG A 61 2.18 -11.90 -5.61
C ARG A 61 1.18 -11.22 -4.68
N LYS A 62 -0.11 -11.24 -5.06
CA LYS A 62 -1.21 -10.92 -4.14
C LYS A 62 -1.33 -12.03 -3.09
N ASN A 63 -1.58 -11.65 -1.84
CA ASN A 63 -1.81 -12.59 -0.75
C ASN A 63 -3.28 -12.53 -0.30
N GLY A 64 -3.80 -13.65 0.21
CA GLY A 64 -5.07 -13.67 0.94
C GLY A 64 -4.86 -13.44 2.44
N LEU A 65 -5.91 -13.72 3.22
CA LEU A 65 -5.84 -13.71 4.68
C LEU A 65 -4.80 -14.73 5.19
N VAL A 66 -3.90 -14.28 6.05
CA VAL A 66 -2.89 -15.09 6.73
C VAL A 66 -3.16 -15.04 8.23
N ILE A 67 -3.16 -16.20 8.88
CA ILE A 67 -3.36 -16.33 10.33
C ILE A 67 -2.02 -16.62 10.98
N HIS A 68 -1.74 -16.00 12.13
CA HIS A 68 -0.50 -16.21 12.86
C HIS A 68 -0.41 -17.68 13.35
N PRO A 69 0.71 -18.37 13.13
CA PRO A 69 0.79 -19.82 13.33
C PRO A 69 0.67 -20.27 14.79
N LEU A 70 0.93 -19.36 15.75
CA LEU A 70 0.85 -19.64 17.19
C LEU A 70 -0.35 -18.97 17.87
N ASP A 71 -1.04 -18.06 17.17
CA ASP A 71 -2.17 -17.31 17.73
C ASP A 71 -3.24 -17.12 16.67
N GLN A 72 -4.28 -17.94 16.75
CA GLN A 72 -5.38 -17.93 15.78
C GLN A 72 -6.23 -16.65 15.79
N TYR A 73 -6.08 -15.79 16.81
CA TYR A 73 -6.80 -14.53 16.90
C TYR A 73 -6.09 -13.37 16.20
N ILE A 74 -4.85 -13.59 15.74
CA ILE A 74 -4.08 -12.62 14.98
C ILE A 74 -4.12 -13.02 13.51
N ALA A 75 -4.64 -12.14 12.66
CA ALA A 75 -4.66 -12.33 11.23
C ALA A 75 -4.36 -11.02 10.49
N ALA A 76 -3.77 -11.13 9.30
CA ALA A 76 -3.48 -10.00 8.42
C ALA A 76 -3.74 -10.40 6.96
N SER A 77 -4.10 -9.43 6.13
CA SER A 77 -4.28 -9.60 4.68
C SER A 77 -3.45 -8.54 3.98
N PRO A 78 -2.11 -8.70 3.92
CA PRO A 78 -1.25 -7.73 3.23
C PRO A 78 -1.60 -7.70 1.75
N ASP A 79 -1.52 -6.53 1.12
CA ASP A 79 -1.86 -6.38 -0.29
C ASP A 79 -1.01 -7.30 -1.15
N GLY A 80 0.30 -7.37 -0.85
CA GLY A 80 1.22 -8.22 -1.58
C GLY A 80 2.43 -8.74 -0.80
N LEU A 81 3.12 -9.70 -1.43
CA LEU A 81 4.42 -10.19 -1.02
C LEU A 81 5.39 -10.15 -2.20
N ILE A 82 6.59 -9.63 -1.94
CA ILE A 82 7.69 -9.55 -2.90
C ILE A 82 8.78 -10.50 -2.42
N ARG A 83 9.30 -11.34 -3.32
CA ARG A 83 10.48 -12.18 -3.08
C ARG A 83 11.60 -11.80 -4.04
N SER A 84 12.80 -11.59 -3.50
CA SER A 84 14.03 -11.34 -4.26
C SER A 84 15.12 -12.27 -3.73
N GLY A 85 15.44 -13.34 -4.47
CA GLY A 85 16.32 -14.40 -3.95
C GLY A 85 15.73 -15.06 -2.71
N GLU A 86 16.46 -14.99 -1.59
CA GLU A 86 16.07 -15.51 -0.28
C GLU A 86 15.30 -14.48 0.58
N ASP A 87 15.28 -13.22 0.16
CA ASP A 87 14.63 -12.14 0.91
C ASP A 87 13.15 -12.02 0.57
N TYR A 88 12.36 -11.67 1.59
CA TYR A 88 10.91 -11.46 1.49
C TYR A 88 10.54 -10.09 2.04
N MET A 89 9.61 -9.41 1.35
CA MET A 89 9.11 -8.10 1.75
C MET A 89 7.59 -8.05 1.58
N LEU A 90 6.90 -7.40 2.52
CA LEU A 90 5.49 -7.10 2.39
C LEU A 90 5.29 -5.85 1.51
N LEU A 91 4.25 -5.88 0.70
CA LEU A 91 3.80 -4.75 -0.10
C LEU A 91 2.47 -4.26 0.48
N GLU A 92 2.41 -2.97 0.77
CA GLU A 92 1.21 -2.25 1.20
C GLU A 92 1.02 -1.07 0.23
N ILE A 93 -0.17 -0.98 -0.37
CA ILE A 93 -0.52 0.00 -1.40
C ILE A 93 -1.55 0.95 -0.82
N LYS A 94 -1.21 2.25 -0.82
CA LYS A 94 -2.12 3.31 -0.39
C LYS A 94 -2.40 4.27 -1.52
N CYS A 95 -3.61 4.17 -2.08
CA CYS A 95 -4.13 5.12 -3.05
C CYS A 95 -4.69 6.34 -2.33
N ILE A 96 -3.95 7.45 -2.35
CA ILE A 96 -4.36 8.72 -1.74
C ILE A 96 -5.03 9.57 -2.82
N LEU A 97 -6.25 10.02 -2.55
CA LEU A 97 -6.92 11.02 -3.36
C LEU A 97 -6.64 12.41 -2.77
N ASN A 98 -6.01 13.28 -3.54
CA ASN A 98 -5.85 14.69 -3.19
C ASN A 98 -7.04 15.49 -3.76
N PRO A 99 -7.99 15.92 -2.90
CA PRO A 99 -9.21 16.60 -3.36
C PRO A 99 -8.93 17.99 -3.96
N ASP A 100 -7.79 18.60 -3.64
CA ASP A 100 -7.36 19.90 -4.16
C ASP A 100 -6.56 19.80 -5.47
N GLY A 101 -6.29 18.58 -5.96
CA GLY A 101 -5.48 18.34 -7.14
C GLY A 101 -3.99 18.65 -6.95
N SER A 102 -3.54 18.92 -5.71
CA SER A 102 -2.12 19.08 -5.41
C SER A 102 -1.38 17.77 -5.74
N SER A 103 -0.20 17.87 -6.37
CA SER A 103 0.70 16.73 -6.48
C SER A 103 1.17 16.39 -5.07
N PRO A 104 1.04 15.15 -4.63
CA PRO A 104 1.40 14.84 -3.26
C PRO A 104 2.93 14.95 -3.12
N GLU A 105 3.39 15.59 -2.05
CA GLU A 105 4.82 15.77 -1.82
C GLU A 105 5.49 14.38 -1.74
N VAL A 106 6.42 14.11 -2.66
CA VAL A 106 7.26 12.92 -2.58
C VAL A 106 8.11 13.05 -1.33
N ILE A 107 7.69 12.38 -0.25
CA ILE A 107 8.48 12.29 0.98
C ILE A 107 9.65 11.35 0.69
N ASN A 108 10.71 11.89 0.08
CA ASN A 108 12.02 11.27 0.08
C ASN A 108 12.62 11.47 1.49
N LYS A 109 12.45 10.47 2.36
CA LYS A 109 13.22 10.34 3.59
C LYS A 109 14.31 9.29 3.38
#